data_AF-A0A8T3RZX6-F1
#
_entry.id   AF-A0A8T3RZX6-F1
#
_cell.length_a   1.000
_cell.length_b   1.000
_cell.length_c   1.000
_cell.angle_alpha   90.00
_cell.angle_beta   90.00
_cell.angle_gamma   90.00
#
_symmetry.space_group_name_H-M   'P 1'
#
loop_
_entity.id
_entity.type
_entity.pdbx_description
1 polymer ?
#
loop_
_entity_poly.entity_id
_entity_poly.type
_entity_poly.pdbx_seq_one_letter_code
_entity_poly.pdbx_strand_id
1 'polypeptide(L)'
;MKVVVVASGEIDASDATWLDDADLVIAADGGAGSLDRLGVRPNLLVGDLDSIDLLLLDRLEAGGTRVERHPIDKEASDTELAVAAAFDAGA
;
A
#
# COMPACT_ATOMS: atom_id res chain seq x y z
N MET A 1 -9.05 2.91 -15.40
CA MET A 1 -8.94 2.60 -13.97
C MET A 1 -7.84 3.48 -13.42
N LYS A 2 -8.07 4.18 -12.30
CA LYS A 2 -7.05 4.96 -11.60
C LYS A 2 -6.52 4.15 -10.43
N VAL A 3 -5.25 3.80 -10.48
CA VAL A 3 -4.55 3.14 -9.37
C VAL A 3 -3.57 4.13 -8.75
N VAL A 4 -3.57 4.22 -7.42
CA VAL A 4 -2.59 5.01 -6.67
C VAL A 4 -1.73 4.06 -5.87
N VAL A 5 -0.42 4.11 -6.12
CA VAL A 5 0.58 3.40 -5.33
C VAL A 5 1.17 4.38 -4.32
N VAL A 6 1.15 3.99 -3.05
CA VAL A 6 1.74 4.73 -1.94
C VAL A 6 2.95 3.96 -1.43
N ALA A 7 4.14 4.50 -1.67
CA ALA A 7 5.39 3.96 -1.18
C ALA A 7 5.70 4.44 0.26
N SER A 8 6.78 3.90 0.83
CA SER A 8 7.31 4.37 2.11
C SER A 8 7.87 5.79 1.97
N GLY A 9 7.38 6.70 2.81
CA GLY A 9 7.76 8.12 2.77
C GLY A 9 6.72 9.00 3.46
N GLU A 10 7.03 10.29 3.56
CA GLU A 10 6.06 11.29 4.02
C GLU A 10 5.08 11.60 2.89
N ILE A 11 3.80 11.69 3.26
CA ILE A 11 2.74 12.16 2.38
C ILE A 11 2.25 13.49 2.94
N ASP A 12 2.12 14.48 2.06
CA ASP A 12 1.47 15.74 2.39
C ASP A 12 -0.05 15.61 2.28
N ALA A 13 -0.77 16.45 3.04
CA ALA A 13 -2.22 16.49 2.98
C ALA A 13 -2.76 16.77 1.56
N SER A 14 -1.99 17.46 0.72
CA SER A 14 -2.34 17.70 -0.69
C SER A 14 -2.30 16.44 -1.54
N ASP A 15 -1.45 15.46 -1.23
CA ASP A 15 -1.38 14.23 -2.02
C ASP A 15 -2.59 13.33 -1.79
N ALA A 16 -3.29 13.50 -0.67
CA ALA A 16 -4.54 12.81 -0.40
C ALA A 16 -5.60 13.07 -1.49
N THR A 17 -5.52 14.20 -2.20
CA THR A 17 -6.41 14.51 -3.32
C THR A 17 -6.30 13.52 -4.48
N TRP A 18 -5.18 12.81 -4.62
CA TRP A 18 -5.04 11.75 -5.62
C TRP A 18 -5.84 10.49 -5.28
N LEU A 19 -6.20 10.32 -3.99
CA LEU A 19 -6.90 9.15 -3.46
C LEU A 19 -8.42 9.25 -3.64
N ASP A 20 -8.98 10.46 -3.74
CA ASP A 20 -10.43 10.70 -3.74
C ASP A 20 -11.18 10.00 -4.89
N ASP A 21 -10.54 9.89 -6.05
CA ASP A 21 -11.06 9.27 -7.28
C ASP A 21 -10.26 8.01 -7.69
N ALA A 22 -9.48 7.44 -6.77
CA ALA A 22 -8.76 6.20 -7.02
C ALA A 22 -9.72 4.99 -7.00
N ASP A 23 -9.68 4.18 -8.05
CA ASP A 23 -10.40 2.90 -8.11
C ASP A 23 -9.72 1.84 -7.23
N LEU A 24 -8.39 1.96 -7.06
CA LEU A 24 -7.57 1.06 -6.28
C LEU A 24 -6.40 1.82 -5.62
N VAL A 25 -6.24 1.63 -4.32
CA VAL A 25 -5.10 2.15 -3.54
C VAL A 25 -4.23 0.98 -3.10
N ILE A 26 -2.96 1.01 -3.48
CA ILE A 26 -1.95 0.01 -3.14
C ILE A 26 -0.91 0.65 -2.22
N ALA A 27 -0.68 0.06 -1.06
CA ALA A 27 0.43 0.41 -0.18
C ALA A 27 1.62 -0.51 -0.45
N ALA A 28 2.82 0.07 -0.61
CA ALA A 28 4.07 -0.68 -0.57
C ALA A 28 4.71 -0.54 0.82
N ASP A 29 4.76 -1.64 1.57
CA ASP A 29 5.31 -1.76 2.92
C ASP A 29 4.96 -0.55 3.81
N GLY A 30 5.96 0.27 4.21
CA GLY A 30 5.78 1.47 5.04
C GLY A 30 4.76 2.50 4.53
N GLY A 31 4.36 2.44 3.26
CA GLY A 31 3.26 3.24 2.71
C GLY A 31 1.91 3.02 3.42
N ALA A 32 1.70 1.85 4.02
CA ALA A 32 0.54 1.57 4.86
C ALA A 32 0.47 2.50 6.07
N GLY A 33 1.60 2.81 6.70
CA GLY A 33 1.66 3.72 7.84
C GLY A 33 1.39 5.18 7.46
N SER A 34 1.69 5.57 6.22
CA SER A 34 1.36 6.91 5.72
C SER A 34 -0.14 7.03 5.43
N LEU A 35 -0.76 6.00 4.84
CA LEU A 35 -2.20 5.94 4.63
C LEU A 35 -2.99 5.89 5.95
N ASP A 36 -2.51 5.13 6.95
CA ASP A 36 -3.15 5.06 8.27
C ASP A 36 -3.21 6.43 8.96
N ARG A 37 -2.14 7.24 8.84
CA ARG A 37 -2.09 8.61 9.35
C ARG A 37 -3.10 9.54 8.67
N LEU A 38 -3.46 9.27 7.42
CA LEU A 38 -4.52 9.97 6.67
C LEU A 38 -5.92 9.41 6.95
N GLY A 39 -6.04 8.33 7.74
CA GLY A 39 -7.29 7.62 7.95
C GLY A 39 -7.80 6.89 6.70
N VAL A 40 -6.92 6.65 5.72
CA VAL A 40 -7.23 5.94 4.48
C VAL A 40 -6.78 4.49 4.61
N ARG A 41 -7.63 3.56 4.21
CA ARG A 41 -7.31 2.13 4.18
C ARG A 41 -6.91 1.72 2.76
N PRO A 42 -5.71 1.15 2.53
CA PRO A 42 -5.36 0.59 1.23
C PRO A 42 -6.25 -0.62 0.89
N ASN A 43 -6.50 -0.83 -0.40
CA ASN A 43 -7.14 -2.04 -0.89
C ASN A 43 -6.16 -3.22 -0.89
N LEU A 44 -4.90 -2.95 -1.22
CA LEU A 44 -3.81 -3.93 -1.29
C LEU A 44 -2.60 -3.39 -0.54
N LEU A 45 -1.97 -4.24 0.28
CA LEU A 45 -0.68 -4.01 0.89
C LEU A 45 0.32 -5.02 0.33
N VAL A 46 1.43 -4.54 -0.22
CA VAL A 46 2.48 -5.34 -0.85
C VAL A 46 3.78 -5.13 -0.10
N GLY A 47 4.46 -6.20 0.27
CA GLY A 47 5.85 -6.14 0.72
C GLY A 47 6.28 -7.35 1.55
N ASP A 48 7.47 -7.31 2.13
CA ASP A 48 7.89 -8.33 3.11
C ASP A 48 7.32 -8.08 4.51
N LEU A 49 6.92 -6.84 4.80
CA LEU A 49 6.24 -6.41 6.02
C LEU A 49 7.06 -6.68 7.28
N ASP A 50 8.38 -6.69 7.15
CA ASP A 50 9.28 -6.93 8.29
C ASP A 50 9.33 -5.71 9.25
N SER A 51 8.99 -4.54 8.72
CA SER A 51 9.05 -3.25 9.41
C SER A 51 7.68 -2.73 9.87
N ILE A 52 6.58 -3.37 9.48
CA ILE A 52 5.23 -2.89 9.76
C ILE A 52 4.82 -3.11 11.23
N ASP A 53 4.09 -2.16 11.80
CA ASP A 53 3.45 -2.34 13.10
C ASP A 53 2.38 -3.44 13.02
N LEU A 54 2.46 -4.42 13.92
CA LEU A 54 1.56 -5.59 13.90
C LEU A 54 0.11 -5.23 14.19
N LEU A 55 -0.15 -4.24 15.05
CA LEU A 55 -1.52 -3.80 15.33
C LEU A 55 -2.12 -3.11 14.11
N LEU A 56 -1.33 -2.33 13.38
CA LEU A 56 -1.74 -1.76 12.10
C LEU A 56 -2.06 -2.86 11.10
N LEU A 57 -1.17 -3.84 10.92
CA LEU A 57 -1.39 -4.95 9.99
C LEU A 57 -2.68 -5.72 10.31
N ASP A 58 -2.89 -6.07 11.58
CA ASP A 58 -4.11 -6.74 12.04
C ASP A 58 -5.37 -5.92 11.74
N ARG A 59 -5.33 -4.59 11.97
CA ARG A 59 -6.46 -3.69 11.63
C ARG A 59 -6.74 -3.64 10.13
N LEU A 60 -5.69 -3.60 9.31
CA LEU A 60 -5.82 -3.56 7.85
C LEU A 60 -6.44 -4.86 7.33
N GLU A 61 -5.92 -6.01 7.74
CA GLU A 61 -6.45 -7.33 7.38
C GLU A 61 -7.91 -7.48 7.83
N ALA A 62 -8.22 -7.14 9.09
CA ALA A 62 -9.59 -7.15 9.60
C ALA A 62 -10.53 -6.16 8.89
N GLY A 63 -9.98 -5.06 8.38
CA GLY A 63 -10.67 -4.06 7.57
C GLY A 63 -10.86 -4.45 6.10
N GLY A 64 -10.36 -5.63 5.69
CA GLY A 64 -10.50 -6.15 4.33
C GLY A 64 -9.41 -5.68 3.35
N THR A 65 -8.31 -5.10 3.83
CA THR A 65 -7.11 -4.92 3.00
C THR A 65 -6.56 -6.29 2.62
N ARG A 66 -6.38 -6.53 1.32
CA ARG A 66 -5.67 -7.71 0.84
C ARG A 66 -4.19 -7.53 1.13
N VAL A 67 -3.53 -8.56 1.64
CA VAL A 67 -2.09 -8.52 1.92
C VAL A 67 -1.38 -9.50 0.99
N GLU A 68 -0.41 -8.98 0.26
CA GLU A 68 0.49 -9.76 -0.60
C GLU A 68 1.89 -9.72 0.00
N ARG A 69 2.23 -10.80 0.72
CA ARG A 69 3.53 -10.93 1.38
C ARG A 69 4.56 -11.51 0.42
N HIS A 70 5.73 -10.88 0.38
CA HIS A 70 6.88 -11.34 -0.39
C HIS A 70 8.07 -11.70 0.54
N PRO A 71 9.03 -12.51 0.08
CA PRO A 71 10.27 -12.74 0.83
C PRO A 71 11.08 -11.46 1.02
N ILE A 72 11.87 -11.39 2.09
CA ILE A 72 12.78 -10.27 2.38
C ILE A 72 13.98 -10.22 1.43
N ASP A 73 14.41 -11.38 0.90
CA ASP A 73 15.57 -11.56 0.03
C ASP A 73 15.23 -11.53 -1.47
N LYS A 74 14.06 -10.98 -1.80
CA LYS A 74 13.62 -10.73 -3.18
C LYS A 74 14.53 -9.74 -3.90
N GLU A 75 14.58 -9.84 -5.23
CA GLU A 75 15.36 -8.91 -6.06
C GLU A 75 14.63 -7.57 -6.29
N ALA A 76 13.29 -7.59 -6.33
CA ALA A 76 12.47 -6.41 -6.58
C ALA A 76 12.12 -5.68 -5.27
N SER A 77 12.14 -4.36 -5.28
CA SER A 77 11.63 -3.53 -4.16
C SER A 77 10.12 -3.67 -3.99
N ASP A 78 9.60 -3.37 -2.79
CA ASP A 78 8.15 -3.41 -2.54
C ASP A 78 7.38 -2.43 -3.43
N THR A 79 8.00 -1.30 -3.79
CA THR A 79 7.40 -0.33 -4.70
C THR A 79 7.29 -0.89 -6.11
N GLU A 80 8.32 -1.59 -6.61
CA GLU A 80 8.27 -2.25 -7.92
C GLU A 80 7.19 -3.34 -7.95
N LEU A 81 7.06 -4.12 -6.87
CA LEU A 81 6.00 -5.12 -6.73
C LEU A 81 4.61 -4.48 -6.68
N ALA A 82 4.44 -3.38 -5.94
CA ALA A 82 3.17 -2.65 -5.88
C ALA A 82 2.78 -2.06 -7.24
N VAL A 83 3.75 -1.54 -8.00
CA VAL A 83 3.53 -1.08 -9.38
C VAL A 83 3.19 -2.25 -10.31
N ALA A 84 3.83 -3.41 -10.15
CA ALA A 84 3.48 -4.61 -10.91
C ALA A 84 2.05 -5.06 -10.61
N ALA A 85 1.64 -5.07 -9.33
CA ALA A 85 0.27 -5.37 -8.93
C ALA A 85 -0.76 -4.37 -9.50
N ALA A 86 -0.38 -3.10 -9.67
CA ALA A 86 -1.22 -2.12 -10.36
C ALA A 86 -1.45 -2.50 -11.83
N PHE A 87 -0.40 -2.90 -12.55
CA PHE A 87 -0.52 -3.36 -13.94
C PHE A 87 -1.37 -4.64 -14.04
N ASP A 88 -1.18 -5.60 -13.15
CA ASP A 88 -1.98 -6.83 -13.11
C ASP A 88 -3.47 -6.57 -12.83
N ALA A 89 -3.79 -5.48 -12.12
CA ALA A 89 -5.16 -5.02 -11.89
C ALA A 89 -5.79 -4.30 -13.10
N GLY A 90 -5.02 -4.00 -14.15
CA GLY A 90 -5.48 -3.37 -15.38
C GLY A 90 -5.30 -1.84 -15.42
N ALA A 91 -4.32 -1.31 -14.70
CA ALA A 91 -3.86 0.08 -14.81
C ALA A 91 -3.19 0.37 -16.17
#